data_AF-A0A257LKL8-F1
#
_entry.id   AF-A0A257LKL8-F1
#
_cell.length_a   1.000
_cell.length_b   1.000
_cell.length_c   1.000
_cell.angle_alpha   90.00
_cell.angle_beta   90.00
_cell.angle_gamma   90.00
#
_symmetry.space_group_name_H-M   'P 1'
#
loop_
_entity.id
_entity.type
_entity.pdbx_description
1 polymer ?
#
loop_
_entity_poly.entity_id
_entity_poly.type
_entity_poly.pdbx_seq_one_letter_code
_entity_poly.pdbx_strand_id
1 'polypeptide(L)'
;MTRPSLTRRLALALAAATTLASAGPAQAQETTVKFQLDWRFEGPSAFFLLPVAQGLFKAEKLNVTVDAGNGSGNADNRLASG
;
A
#
# COMPACT_ATOMS: atom_id res chain seq x y z
N MET A 1 16.60 10.71 -47.78
CA MET A 1 15.65 10.40 -46.70
C MET A 1 14.68 9.33 -47.16
N THR A 2 14.89 8.06 -46.78
CA THR A 2 14.04 6.93 -47.19
C THR A 2 12.80 6.88 -46.29
N ARG A 3 11.60 7.00 -46.89
CA ARG A 3 10.32 6.91 -46.16
C ARG A 3 10.12 5.46 -45.69
N PRO A 4 9.86 5.22 -44.39
CA PRO A 4 9.62 3.87 -43.89
C PRO A 4 8.32 3.30 -44.47
N SER A 5 8.35 2.04 -44.90
CA SER A 5 7.21 1.32 -45.50
C SER A 5 6.03 1.17 -44.53
N LEU A 6 4.82 1.06 -45.09
CA LEU A 6 3.57 0.87 -44.33
C LEU A 6 3.63 -0.33 -43.37
N THR A 7 4.24 -1.43 -43.80
CA THR A 7 4.47 -2.63 -42.98
C THR A 7 5.35 -2.35 -41.75
N ARG A 8 6.39 -1.54 -41.90
CA ARG A 8 7.28 -1.17 -40.79
C ARG A 8 6.57 -0.26 -39.78
N ARG A 9 5.69 0.62 -40.26
CA ARG A 9 4.86 1.48 -39.39
C ARG A 9 3.83 0.67 -38.60
N LEU A 10 3.20 -0.31 -39.25
CA LEU A 10 2.21 -1.18 -38.61
C LEU A 10 2.84 -2.06 -37.54
N ALA A 11 4.03 -2.62 -37.81
CA ALA A 11 4.79 -3.40 -36.83
C ALA A 11 5.19 -2.58 -35.60
N LEU A 12 5.63 -1.32 -35.79
CA LEU A 12 5.94 -0.42 -34.67
C LEU A 12 4.68 -0.06 -33.86
N ALA A 13 3.55 0.18 -34.53
CA ALA A 13 2.29 0.49 -33.85
C ALA A 13 1.78 -0.70 -33.03
N LEU A 14 1.90 -1.92 -33.56
CA LEU A 14 1.55 -3.14 -32.82
C LEU A 14 2.44 -3.33 -31.60
N ALA A 15 3.76 -3.14 -31.74
CA ALA A 15 4.70 -3.24 -30.64
C ALA A 15 4.41 -2.21 -29.54
N ALA A 16 4.08 -0.96 -29.91
CA ALA A 16 3.69 0.07 -28.97
C ALA A 16 2.34 -0.23 -28.28
N ALA A 17 1.37 -0.80 -29.01
CA ALA A 17 0.10 -1.21 -28.41
C ALA A 17 0.31 -2.34 -27.39
N THR A 18 1.19 -3.31 -27.68
CA THR A 18 1.50 -4.40 -26.75
C THR A 18 2.22 -3.92 -25.48
N THR A 19 3.11 -2.92 -25.57
CA THR A 19 3.77 -2.37 -24.38
C THR A 19 2.80 -1.58 -23.51
N LEU A 20 1.89 -0.80 -24.09
CA LEU A 20 0.85 -0.10 -23.33
C LEU A 20 -0.15 -1.06 -22.69
N ALA A 21 -0.51 -2.16 -23.36
CA ALA A 21 -1.39 -3.19 -22.81
C ALA A 21 -0.73 -4.01 -21.68
N SER A 22 0.62 -4.04 -21.62
CA SER A 22 1.37 -4.71 -20.56
C SER A 22 1.53 -3.87 -19.28
N ALA A 23 1.16 -2.59 -19.33
CA ALA A 23 1.05 -1.77 -18.13
C ALA A 23 -0.20 -2.21 -17.36
N GLY A 24 -0.03 -3.16 -16.45
CA GLY A 24 -1.07 -3.54 -15.49
C GLY A 24 -1.53 -2.33 -14.68
N PRO A 25 -2.75 -2.37 -14.11
CA PRO A 25 -3.24 -1.28 -13.28
C PRO A 25 -2.21 -0.99 -12.19
N ALA A 26 -1.79 0.28 -12.07
CA ALA A 26 -0.98 0.72 -10.95
C ALA A 26 -1.77 0.41 -9.68
N GLN A 27 -1.44 -0.70 -9.02
CA GLN A 27 -1.98 -1.04 -7.72
C GLN A 27 -1.58 0.13 -6.82
N ALA A 28 -2.55 0.89 -6.34
CA ALA A 28 -2.32 1.81 -5.25
C ALA A 28 -1.76 0.95 -4.10
N GLN A 29 -0.44 0.98 -3.91
CA GLN A 29 0.22 0.12 -2.94
C GLN A 29 -0.30 0.53 -1.55
N GLU A 30 -1.27 -0.24 -1.03
CA GLU A 30 -1.73 -0.03 0.33
C GLU A 30 -0.56 -0.34 1.25
N THR A 31 -0.12 0.67 1.97
CA THR A 31 0.98 0.49 2.93
C THR A 31 0.39 -0.15 4.16
N THR A 32 0.81 -1.37 4.45
CA THR A 32 0.36 -2.10 5.63
C THR A 32 1.13 -1.61 6.86
N VAL A 33 0.38 -1.23 7.90
CA VAL A 33 0.94 -0.72 9.15
C VAL A 33 0.36 -1.52 10.31
N LYS A 34 1.21 -2.30 10.98
CA LYS A 34 0.85 -2.95 12.25
C LYS A 34 1.25 -2.02 13.39
N PHE A 35 0.26 -1.50 14.10
CA PHE A 35 0.48 -0.61 15.24
C PHE A 35 0.12 -1.36 16.52
N GLN A 36 1.06 -1.43 17.47
CA GLN A 36 0.80 -2.00 18.78
C GLN A 36 0.82 -0.88 19.81
N LEU A 37 -0.21 -0.84 20.66
CA LEU A 37 -0.28 0.12 21.76
C LEU A 37 0.79 -0.19 22.82
N ASP A 38 1.13 0.84 23.58
CA ASP A 38 2.02 0.76 24.74
C ASP A 38 1.39 -0.09 25.86
N TRP A 39 0.06 -0.01 26.02
CA TRP A 39 -0.72 -0.76 27.00
C TRP A 39 -2.04 -1.28 26.43
N ARG A 40 -2.92 -1.80 27.29
CA ARG A 40 -4.28 -2.20 26.92
C ARG A 40 -5.05 -1.02 26.34
N PHE A 41 -6.19 -1.30 25.72
CA PHE A 41 -7.08 -0.25 25.20
C PHE A 41 -7.57 0.66 26.32
N GLU A 42 -7.28 1.95 26.21
CA GLU A 42 -7.70 3.00 27.14
C GLU A 42 -8.20 4.22 26.37
N GLY A 43 -8.74 5.21 27.08
CA GLY A 43 -9.25 6.45 26.47
C GLY A 43 -8.26 7.12 25.48
N PRO A 44 -6.97 7.24 25.80
CA PRO A 44 -5.97 7.79 24.89
C PRO A 44 -5.78 7.00 23.60
N SER A 45 -6.09 5.69 23.58
CA SER A 45 -5.97 4.85 22.37
C SER A 45 -6.97 5.23 21.27
N ALA A 46 -7.99 6.03 21.60
CA ALA A 46 -9.04 6.43 20.67
C ALA A 46 -8.51 7.14 19.40
N PHE A 47 -7.39 7.85 19.50
CA PHE A 47 -6.75 8.51 18.36
C PHE A 47 -6.34 7.54 17.24
N PHE A 48 -6.12 6.26 17.55
CA PHE A 48 -5.75 5.23 16.57
C PHE A 48 -6.94 4.32 16.23
N LEU A 49 -7.81 4.04 17.20
CA LEU A 49 -8.95 3.14 16.99
C LEU A 49 -10.09 3.80 16.20
N LEU A 50 -10.39 5.07 16.48
CA LEU A 50 -11.49 5.76 15.80
C LEU A 50 -11.23 5.93 14.30
N PRO A 51 -10.04 6.36 13.83
CA PRO A 51 -9.76 6.45 12.40
C PRO A 51 -9.75 5.10 11.68
N VAL A 52 -9.35 4.02 12.36
CA VAL A 52 -9.47 2.64 11.83
C VAL A 52 -10.95 2.29 11.64
N ALA A 53 -11.79 2.51 12.66
CA ALA A 53 -13.21 2.22 12.60
C ALA A 53 -13.95 3.05 11.55
N GLN A 54 -13.52 4.30 11.33
CA GLN A 54 -14.08 5.21 10.33
C GLN A 54 -13.48 5.02 8.93
N GLY A 55 -12.48 4.15 8.76
CA GLY A 55 -11.83 3.91 7.47
C GLY A 55 -10.96 5.05 6.96
N LEU A 56 -10.59 6.02 7.82
CA LEU A 56 -9.81 7.20 7.43
C LEU A 56 -8.40 6.81 6.94
N PHE A 57 -7.79 5.81 7.58
CA PHE A 57 -6.48 5.31 7.12
C PHE A 57 -6.57 4.65 5.74
N LYS A 58 -7.66 3.93 5.45
CA LYS A 58 -7.87 3.32 4.13
C LYS A 58 -8.05 4.38 3.04
N ALA A 59 -8.69 5.51 3.37
CA ALA A 59 -8.79 6.65 2.44
C ALA A 59 -7.40 7.18 2.02
N GLU A 60 -6.44 7.12 2.95
CA GLU A 60 -5.02 7.48 2.71
C GLU A 60 -4.16 6.31 2.20
N LYS A 61 -4.78 5.20 1.76
CA LYS A 61 -4.09 3.98 1.29
C LYS A 61 -3.19 3.34 2.37
N LEU A 62 -3.57 3.50 3.64
CA LEU A 62 -2.94 2.85 4.77
C LEU A 62 -3.85 1.73 5.29
N ASN A 63 -3.35 0.50 5.25
CA ASN A 63 -4.01 -0.64 5.86
C ASN A 63 -3.50 -0.82 7.30
N VAL A 64 -4.09 -0.08 8.22
CA VAL A 64 -3.67 -0.02 9.63
C VAL A 64 -4.42 -1.08 10.44
N THR A 65 -3.69 -1.90 11.20
CA THR A 65 -4.23 -2.76 12.25
C THR A 65 -3.68 -2.32 13.62
N VAL A 66 -4.54 -2.29 14.64
CA VAL A 66 -4.16 -1.86 16.00
C VAL A 66 -4.33 -3.01 16.98
N ASP A 67 -3.23 -3.43 17.60
CA ASP A 67 -3.20 -4.46 18.63
C ASP A 67 -3.00 -3.85 20.02
N ALA A 68 -3.60 -4.48 21.04
CA ALA A 68 -3.39 -4.10 22.43
C ALA A 68 -1.95 -4.39 22.87
N GLY A 69 -1.38 -3.49 23.67
CA GLY A 69 -0.11 -3.68 24.34
C GLY A 69 -0.19 -4.66 25.50
N ASN A 70 0.94 -5.27 25.83
CA ASN A 70 1.07 -6.23 26.93
C ASN A 70 2.08 -5.74 28.00
N GLY A 71 2.32 -4.42 28.04
CA GLY A 71 3.38 -3.77 28.80
C GLY A 71 4.62 -3.42 28.00
N SER A 72 5.28 -2.31 28.37
CA SER A 72 6.44 -1.76 27.65
C SER A 72 7.59 -2.76 27.47
N GLY A 73 7.73 -3.73 28.38
CA GLY A 73 8.80 -4.74 28.34
C GLY A 73 8.77 -5.72 27.16
N ASN A 74 7.67 -5.81 26.40
CA ASN A 74 7.54 -6.71 25.25
C ASN A 74 7.44 -5.98 23.90
N ALA A 75 7.46 -4.65 23.88
CA ALA A 75 7.33 -3.86 22.65
C ALA A 75 8.55 -4.06 21.71
N ASP A 76 9.76 -4.05 22.27
CA ASP A 76 11.01 -4.17 21.50
C ASP A 76 11.15 -5.53 20.81
N ASN A 77 10.84 -6.62 21.53
CA ASN A 77 10.94 -7.98 20.98
C ASN A 77 10.00 -8.22 19.79
N ARG A 78 8.85 -7.54 19.73
CA ARG A 78 7.89 -7.66 18.63
C ARG A 78 8.23 -6.77 17.43
N LEU A 79 8.74 -5.56 17.68
CA LEU A 79 9.30 -4.72 16.62
C LEU A 79 10.45 -5.42 15.89
N ALA A 80 11.28 -6.15 16.65
CA ALA A 80 12.39 -6.92 16.08
C ALA A 80 11.94 -8.14 15.26
N SER A 81 10.76 -8.72 15.52
CA SER A 81 10.34 -9.98 14.88
C SER A 81 9.51 -9.82 13.60
N GLY A 82 8.89 -8.66 13.35
CA GLY A 82 8.13 -8.34 12.11
C GLY A 82 6.69 -8.84 12.02
#